data_AF-A0A963MQD3-F1
#
_entry.id   AF-A0A963MQD3-F1
#
_cell.length_a   1.000
_cell.length_b   1.000
_cell.length_c   1.000
_cell.angle_alpha   90.00
_cell.angle_beta   90.00
_cell.angle_gamma   90.00
#
_symmetry.space_group_name_H-M   'P 1'
#
loop_
_entity.id
_entity.type
_entity.pdbx_description
1 polymer ?
#
loop_
_entity_poly.entity_id
_entity_poly.type
_entity_poly.pdbx_seq_one_letter_code
_entity_poly.pdbx_strand_id
1 'polypeptide(L)' 'MLSYIIRRVLYAIPILIGVNLLTFALFFVVNTPDDMARMQLGIKYVTPEAIEKWKAERGYDKPLLFNEGQ' A
#
# COMPACT_ATOMS: atom_id res chain seq x y z
N MET A 1 -26.52 28.09 5.91
CA MET A 1 -26.34 26.65 6.23
C MET A 1 -25.91 25.82 5.03
N LEU A 2 -26.62 25.84 3.90
CA LEU A 2 -26.24 25.07 2.69
C LEU A 2 -24.82 25.40 2.17
N SER A 3 -24.49 26.68 2.06
CA SER A 3 -23.15 27.15 1.65
C SER A 3 -22.02 26.72 2.60
N TYR A 4 -22.31 26.62 3.90
CA TYR A 4 -21.37 26.11 4.90
C TYR A 4 -21.14 24.60 4.74
N ILE A 5 -22.21 23.83 4.51
CA ILE A 5 -22.13 22.38 4.25
C ILE A 5 -21.32 22.11 2.99
N ILE A 6 -21.58 22.83 1.89
CA ILE A 6 -20.84 22.69 0.63
C ILE A 6 -19.34 22.95 0.84
N ARG A 7 -18.97 24.02 1.54
CA ARG A 7 -17.57 24.33 1.86
C ARG A 7 -16.90 23.21 2.65
N ARG A 8 -17.61 22.63 3.63
CA ARG A 8 -17.10 21.55 4.47
C ARG A 8 -16.89 20.25 3.69
N VAL A 9 -17.80 19.91 2.78
CA VAL A 9 -17.67 18.74 1.89
C VAL A 9 -16.50 18.93 0.92
N LEU A 10 -16.33 20.14 0.36
CA LEU A 10 -15.21 20.44 -0.52
C LEU A 10 -13.84 20.30 0.18
N TYR A 11 -13.74 20.64 1.47
CA TYR A 11 -12.53 20.39 2.24
C TYR A 11 -12.32 18.92 2.60
N ALA A 12 -13.39 18.12 2.69
CA ALA A 12 -13.27 16.70 2.98
C ALA A 12 -12.58 15.94 1.84
N ILE A 13 -12.82 16.32 0.58
CA ILE A 13 -12.23 15.66 -0.60
C ILE A 13 -10.68 15.63 -0.54
N PRO A 14 -9.96 16.77 -0.45
CA PRO A 14 -8.50 16.75 -0.39
C PRO A 14 -7.98 16.08 0.88
N ILE A 15 -8.70 16.17 2.01
CA ILE A 15 -8.32 15.48 3.25
C ILE A 15 -8.39 13.96 3.06
N LEU A 16 -9.48 13.44 2.47
CA LEU A 16 -9.64 12.02 2.21
C LEU A 16 -8.59 11.50 1.23
N ILE A 17 -8.27 12.28 0.20
CA ILE A 17 -7.17 11.97 -0.72
C ILE A 17 -5.85 11.94 0.06
N GLY A 18 -5.55 12.97 0.87
CA GLY A 18 -4.33 13.04 1.66
C GLY A 18 -4.16 11.89 2.64
N VAL A 19 -5.22 11.50 3.34
CA VAL A 19 -5.20 10.35 4.26
C VAL A 19 -4.98 9.05 3.50
N ASN A 20 -5.64 8.83 2.35
CA ASN A 20 -5.43 7.63 1.53
C ASN A 20 -4.01 7.58 0.93
N LEU A 21 -3.47 8.71 0.48
CA LEU A 21 -2.09 8.78 0.02
C LEU A 21 -1.10 8.52 1.15
N LEU A 22 -1.38 9.02 2.35
CA LEU A 22 -0.55 8.77 3.53
C LEU A 22 -0.58 7.30 3.93
N THR A 23 -1.77 6.68 3.97
CA THR A 23 -1.87 5.24 4.24
C THR A 23 -1.19 4.43 3.15
N PHE A 24 -1.36 4.78 1.87
CA PHE A 24 -0.64 4.15 0.76
C PHE A 24 0.88 4.27 0.96
N ALA A 25 1.39 5.46 1.26
CA ALA A 25 2.83 5.66 1.48
C ALA A 25 3.35 4.83 2.66
N LEU A 26 2.63 4.82 3.80
CA LEU A 26 3.04 4.03 4.96
C LEU A 26 3.04 2.52 4.67
N PHE A 27 2.05 2.01 3.92
CA PHE A 27 1.92 0.57 3.68
C PHE A 27 2.70 0.05 2.47
N PHE A 28 2.90 0.87 1.43
CA PHE A 28 3.56 0.43 0.19
C PHE A 28 4.95 1.05 -0.03
N VAL A 29 5.23 2.23 0.52
CA VAL A 29 6.56 2.86 0.41
C VAL A 29 7.42 2.53 1.62
N VAL A 30 6.87 2.64 2.84
CA VAL A 30 7.65 2.42 4.08
C VAL A 30 7.68 0.94 4.49
N ASN A 31 6.56 0.22 4.42
CA ASN A 31 6.54 -1.22 4.66
C ASN A 31 6.90 -1.96 3.37
N THR A 32 8.18 -2.28 3.19
CA THR A 32 8.62 -2.97 1.98
C THR A 32 7.98 -4.36 1.86
N PRO A 33 7.71 -4.85 0.64
CA PRO A 33 7.20 -6.21 0.44
C PRO A 33 8.08 -7.31 1.02
N ASP A 34 9.39 -7.06 1.09
CA ASP A 34 10.37 -7.97 1.68
C ASP A 34 10.21 -8.11 3.19
N ASP A 35 9.84 -7.03 3.89
CA ASP A 35 9.56 -7.06 5.32
C ASP A 35 8.25 -7.80 5.61
N MET A 36 7.24 -7.63 4.75
CA MET A 36 6.00 -8.41 4.81
C MET A 36 6.26 -9.91 4.56
N ALA A 37 7.09 -10.24 3.58
CA ALA A 37 7.49 -11.62 3.29
C ALA A 37 8.24 -12.26 4.47
N ARG A 38 9.20 -11.53 5.07
CA ARG A 38 9.95 -12.00 6.25
C ARG A 38 9.08 -12.16 7.48
N MET A 39 8.10 -11.28 7.69
CA MET A 39 7.14 -11.40 8.78
C MET A 39 6.21 -12.61 8.61
N GLN A 40 5.80 -12.93 7.37
CA GLN A 40 4.88 -14.02 7.08
C GLN A 40 5.56 -15.40 6.99
N LEU A 41 6.76 -15.47 6.44
CA LEU A 41 7.53 -16.72 6.27
C LEU A 41 8.32 -17.11 7.54
N GLY A 42 8.43 -16.19 8.51
CA GLY A 42 9.10 -16.41 9.78
C GLY A 42 10.51 -15.80 9.83
N ILE A 43 10.93 -15.39 11.04
CA ILE A 43 12.15 -14.59 11.25
C ILE A 43 13.43 -15.44 11.18
N LYS A 44 13.33 -16.78 11.30
CA LYS A 44 14.47 -17.71 11.29
C LYS A 44 14.56 -18.42 9.94
N TYR A 45 15.57 -18.06 9.15
CA TYR A 45 15.98 -18.73 7.91
C TYR A 45 15.04 -18.59 6.71
N VAL A 46 14.63 -17.36 6.42
CA VAL A 46 14.05 -17.05 5.11
C VAL A 46 15.16 -16.93 4.07
N THR A 47 15.17 -17.83 3.09
CA THR A 47 16.06 -17.72 1.92
C THR A 47 15.55 -16.62 0.98
N PRO A 48 16.43 -15.91 0.26
CA PRO A 48 16.00 -14.89 -0.72
C PRO A 48 15.01 -15.45 -1.75
N GLU A 49 15.20 -16.69 -2.19
CA GLU A 49 14.31 -17.40 -3.12
C GLU A 49 12.90 -17.60 -2.57
N ALA A 50 12.76 -17.83 -1.26
CA ALA A 50 11.45 -17.95 -0.62
C ALA A 50 10.71 -16.61 -0.57
N ILE A 51 11.43 -15.49 -0.38
CA ILE A 51 10.87 -14.13 -0.45
C ILE A 51 10.37 -13.85 -1.86
N GLU A 52 11.20 -14.11 -2.88
CA GLU A 52 10.83 -13.87 -4.28
C GLU A 52 9.63 -14.70 -4.69
N LYS A 53 9.60 -15.99 -4.34
CA LYS A 53 8.46 -16.87 -4.59
C LYS A 53 7.18 -16.37 -3.90
N TRP A 54 7.27 -15.94 -2.65
CA TRP A 54 6.13 -15.38 -1.91
C TRP A 54 5.63 -14.06 -2.53
N LYS A 55 6.54 -13.19 -2.97
CA LYS A 55 6.19 -11.94 -3.67
C LYS A 55 5.53 -12.23 -5.02
N ALA A 56 6.05 -13.17 -5.80
CA ALA A 56 5.49 -13.55 -7.09
C ALA A 56 4.09 -14.17 -6.96
N GLU A 57 3.90 -15.10 -6.01
CA GLU A 57 2.60 -15.75 -5.75
C GLU A 57 1.52 -14.76 -5.30
N ARG A 58 1.92 -13.69 -4.59
CA ARG A 58 1.01 -12.67 -4.07
C ARG A 58 0.94 -11.41 -4.95
N GLY A 59 1.70 -11.36 -6.04
CA GLY A 59 1.76 -10.22 -6.95
C GLY A 59 2.45 -8.98 -6.37
N TYR A 60 3.20 -9.10 -5.28
CA TYR A 60 4.02 -8.02 -4.70
C TYR A 60 5.31 -7.73 -5.50
N ASP A 61 5.61 -8.56 -6.50
CA ASP A 61 6.60 -8.31 -7.56
C ASP A 61 6.20 -7.12 -8.45
N LYS A 62 4.88 -6.91 -8.64
CA LYS A 62 4.35 -6.02 -9.66
C LYS A 62 4.55 -4.53 -9.33
N PRO A 63 4.63 -3.65 -10.34
CA PRO A 63 4.80 -2.22 -10.12
C PRO A 63 3.66 -1.63 -9.28
N LEU A 64 4.03 -0.99 -8.16
CA LEU A 64 3.09 -0.38 -7.21
C LEU A 64 2.15 0.68 -7.81
N LEU A 65 2.58 1.30 -8.91
CA LEU A 65 1.89 2.43 -9.56
C LEU A 65 1.18 2.04 -10.86
N PHE A 66 1.46 0.85 -11.40
CA PHE A 66 0.95 0.44 -12.70
C PHE A 66 0.54 -1.03 -12.63
N ASN A 67 -0.77 -1.26 -12.60
CA ASN A 67 -1.31 -2.59 -12.77
C ASN A 67 -1.73 -2.69 -14.25
N GLU A 68 -0.87 -3.25 -15.11
CA GLU A 68 -1.30 -3.69 -16.43
C GLU A 68 -2.37 -4.75 -16.19
N GLY A 69 -3.61 -4.40 -16.56
CA GLY A 69 -4.81 -5.03 -16.04
C GLY A 69 -4.87 -6.55 -16.18
N GLN A 70 -5.68 -7.14 -15.30
CA GLN A 70 -6.62 -8.18 -15.70
C GLN A 70 -7.96 -7.51 -16.01
#